data_AF-A0A658K5I0-F1
#
_entry.id   AF-A0A658K5I0-F1
#
_cell.length_a   1.000
_cell.length_b   1.000
_cell.length_c   1.000
_cell.angle_alpha   90.00
_cell.angle_beta   90.00
_cell.angle_gamma   90.00
#
_symmetry.space_group_name_H-M   'P 1'
#
loop_
_entity.id
_entity.type
_entity.pdbx_description
1 polymer ?
#
loop_
_entity_poly.entity_id
_entity_poly.type
_entity_poly.pdbx_seq_one_letter_code
_entity_poly.pdbx_strand_id
1 'polypeptide(L)'
;MLDEPTSALDRTVQRQVVELLRSLQAKYNLTYLFISHDLAVVKALSHQLMVVKQGQVVEQGAAQDIFAAPQHPYTQQLLEAAFLAPVAVD
;
A
#
# COMPACT_ATOMS: atom_id res chain seq x y z
N MET A 1 5.96 10.27 9.86
CA MET A 1 4.77 9.41 9.99
C MET A 1 3.67 10.06 9.18
N LEU A 2 3.03 9.30 8.28
CA LEU A 2 1.97 9.80 7.40
C LEU A 2 0.74 8.91 7.58
N ASP A 3 -0.38 9.52 7.93
CA ASP A 3 -1.66 8.84 8.15
C ASP A 3 -2.62 9.23 7.02
N GLU A 4 -2.98 8.26 6.18
CA GLU A 4 -3.80 8.41 5.00
C GLU A 4 -3.51 9.67 4.13
N PRO A 5 -2.24 9.94 3.76
CA PRO A 5 -1.85 11.21 3.13
C PRO A 5 -2.47 11.44 1.73
N THR A 6 -3.13 10.43 1.17
CA THR A 6 -3.67 10.43 -0.21
C THR A 6 -5.19 10.30 -0.28
N SER A 7 -5.91 10.18 0.83
CA SER A 7 -7.34 9.82 0.85
C SER A 7 -8.28 10.84 0.20
N ALA A 8 -7.92 12.13 0.24
CA ALA A 8 -8.73 13.22 -0.33
C ALA A 8 -8.29 13.65 -1.74
N LEU A 9 -7.33 12.95 -2.35
CA LEU A 9 -6.71 13.35 -3.61
C LEU A 9 -7.23 12.51 -4.77
N ASP A 10 -7.38 13.14 -5.94
CA ASP A 10 -7.66 12.40 -7.17
C ASP A 10 -6.47 11.53 -7.60
N ARG A 11 -6.72 10.51 -8.42
CA ARG A 11 -5.70 9.53 -8.84
C ARG A 11 -4.49 10.16 -9.54
N THR A 12 -4.62 11.31 -10.19
CA THR A 12 -3.49 11.97 -10.86
C THR A 12 -2.61 12.66 -9.83
N VAL A 13 -3.21 13.40 -8.90
CA VAL A 13 -2.48 14.09 -7.83
C VAL A 13 -1.85 13.10 -6.85
N GLN A 14 -2.49 11.98 -6.55
CA GLN A 14 -1.89 10.90 -5.75
C GLN A 14 -0.56 10.42 -6.32
N ARG A 15 -0.46 10.19 -7.64
CA ARG A 15 0.81 9.78 -8.27
C ARG A 15 1.90 10.83 -8.12
N GLN A 16 1.54 12.11 -8.23
CA GLN A 16 2.50 13.21 -8.06
C GLN A 16 3.03 13.26 -6.63
N VAL A 17 2.15 13.07 -5.63
CA VAL A 17 2.55 13.01 -4.22
C VAL A 17 3.46 11.80 -3.96
N VAL A 18 3.12 10.62 -4.50
CA VAL A 18 3.96 9.41 -4.38
C VAL A 18 5.36 9.67 -4.96
N GLU A 19 5.45 10.25 -6.16
CA GLU A 19 6.75 10.55 -6.78
C GLU A 19 7.56 11.57 -5.97
N LEU A 20 6.89 12.61 -5.48
CA LEU A 20 7.52 13.61 -4.61
C LEU A 20 8.09 12.96 -3.35
N LEU A 21 7.30 12.16 -2.64
CA LEU A 21 7.73 11.48 -1.43
C LEU A 21 8.92 10.56 -1.70
N ARG A 22 8.92 9.81 -2.81
CA ARG A 22 10.04 8.96 -3.20
C ARG A 22 11.31 9.78 -3.46
N SER A 23 11.19 10.92 -4.15
CA SER A 23 12.33 11.81 -4.41
C SER A 23 12.92 12.38 -3.12
N LEU A 24 12.07 12.76 -2.16
CA LEU A 24 12.49 13.26 -0.85
C LEU A 24 13.15 12.16 -0.02
N GLN A 25 12.63 10.93 -0.10
CA GLN A 25 13.23 9.77 0.54
C GLN A 25 14.67 9.57 0.11
N ALA A 26 14.90 9.54 -1.21
CA ALA A 26 16.22 9.31 -1.79
C ALA A 26 17.18 10.48 -1.49
N LYS A 27 16.69 11.72 -1.59
CA LYS A 27 17.50 12.92 -1.39
C LYS A 27 17.96 13.10 0.06
N TYR A 28 17.10 12.77 1.02
CA TYR A 28 17.35 13.04 2.44
C TYR A 28 17.52 11.77 3.28
N ASN A 29 17.57 10.59 2.64
CA ASN A 29 17.66 9.28 3.27
C ASN A 29 16.59 9.08 4.37
N LEU A 30 15.34 9.44 4.06
CA LEU A 30 14.25 9.43 5.04
C LEU A 30 13.69 8.03 5.23
N THR A 31 13.30 7.75 6.47
CA THR A 31 12.46 6.59 6.79
C THR A 31 11.02 7.06 6.93
N TYR A 32 10.11 6.38 6.23
CA TYR A 32 8.68 6.66 6.31
C TYR A 32 7.94 5.50 6.96
N LEU A 33 6.95 5.86 7.78
CA LEU A 33 5.90 4.97 8.24
C LEU A 33 4.59 5.52 7.67
N PHE A 34 3.93 4.70 6.87
CA PHE A 34 2.67 4.99 6.21
C PHE A 34 1.56 4.13 6.79
N ILE A 35 0.39 4.73 7.00
CA ILE A 35 -0.85 4.03 7.26
C ILE A 35 -1.78 4.38 6.10
N SER A 36 -2.28 3.37 5.41
CA SER A 36 -3.17 3.56 4.26
C SER A 36 -4.01 2.34 4.02
N HIS A 37 -5.25 2.57 3.57
CA HIS A 37 -6.13 1.54 3.03
C HIS A 37 -5.98 1.37 1.50
N ASP A 38 -5.21 2.24 0.84
CA ASP A 38 -4.97 2.18 -0.61
C ASP A 38 -3.74 1.32 -0.93
N LEU A 39 -3.99 0.09 -1.37
CA LEU A 39 -2.94 -0.88 -1.68
C LEU A 39 -2.09 -0.48 -2.89
N ALA A 40 -2.56 0.38 -3.79
CA ALA A 40 -1.76 0.85 -4.91
C ALA A 40 -0.67 1.82 -4.45
N VAL A 41 -1.00 2.71 -3.51
CA VAL A 41 -0.02 3.61 -2.87
C VAL A 41 0.97 2.82 -2.01
N VAL A 42 0.48 1.87 -1.22
CA VAL A 42 1.32 0.99 -0.40
C VAL A 42 2.32 0.23 -1.27
N LYS A 43 1.87 -0.34 -2.40
CA LYS A 43 2.73 -1.06 -3.35
C LYS A 43 3.82 -0.17 -3.97
N ALA A 44 3.53 1.11 -4.18
CA ALA A 44 4.47 2.03 -4.82
C ALA A 44 5.56 2.56 -3.88
N LEU A 45 5.30 2.63 -2.57
CA LEU A 45 6.17 3.30 -1.60
C LEU A 45 6.79 2.38 -0.54
N SER A 46 6.18 1.22 -0.27
CA SER A 46 6.52 0.42 0.91
C SER A 46 7.56 -0.64 0.58
N HIS A 47 8.61 -0.71 1.41
CA HIS A 47 9.62 -1.76 1.38
C HIS A 47 9.22 -2.94 2.29
N GLN A 48 8.63 -2.62 3.44
CA GLN A 48 8.06 -3.55 4.41
C GLN A 48 6.58 -3.26 4.56
N LEU A 49 5.79 -4.30 4.78
CA LEU A 49 4.35 -4.22 4.92
C LEU A 49 3.90 -4.95 6.19
N MET A 50 2.93 -4.37 6.88
CA MET A 50 2.24 -4.95 8.03
C MET A 50 0.74 -4.83 7.80
N VAL A 51 0.04 -5.96 7.86
CA VAL A 51 -1.41 -6.03 7.72
C VAL A 51 -2.02 -6.21 9.10
N VAL A 52 -2.93 -5.30 9.45
CA VAL A 52 -3.62 -5.30 10.75
C VAL A 52 -5.11 -5.54 10.53
N LYS A 53 -5.70 -6.45 11.29
CA LYS A 53 -7.14 -6.69 11.34
C LYS A 53 -7.60 -6.74 12.78
N GLN A 54 -8.65 -5.97 13.12
CA GLN A 54 -9.23 -5.97 14.48
C GLN A 54 -8.19 -5.75 15.59
N GLY A 55 -7.21 -4.87 15.35
CA GLY A 55 -6.15 -4.56 16.31
C GLY A 55 -5.05 -5.61 16.44
N GLN A 56 -5.05 -6.65 15.59
CA GLN A 56 -4.01 -7.69 15.57
C GLN A 56 -3.22 -7.63 14.26
N VAL A 57 -1.89 -7.80 14.36
CA VAL A 57 -1.04 -8.00 13.19
C VAL A 57 -1.30 -9.41 12.67
N VAL A 58 -1.86 -9.50 11.47
CA VAL A 58 -2.20 -10.79 10.84
C VAL A 58 -1.17 -11.25 9.82
N GLU A 59 -0.37 -10.31 9.29
CA GLU A 59 0.73 -10.62 8.38
C GLU A 59 1.77 -9.48 8.37
N GLN A 60 3.06 -9.81 8.26
CA GLN A 60 4.14 -8.84 8.19
C GLN A 60 5.33 -9.41 7.41
N GLY A 61 6.01 -8.56 6.62
CA GLY A 61 7.18 -8.97 5.85
C GLY A 61 7.58 -7.96 4.78
N ALA A 62 8.46 -8.38 3.87
CA ALA A 62 8.79 -7.58 2.70
C ALA A 62 7.52 -7.37 1.86
N ALA A 63 7.30 -6.13 1.43
CA ALA A 63 6.10 -5.79 0.67
C ALA A 63 5.98 -6.66 -0.59
N GLN A 64 7.10 -6.86 -1.29
CA GLN A 64 7.16 -7.71 -2.48
C GLN A 64 6.66 -9.15 -2.24
N ASP A 65 7.00 -9.74 -1.09
CA ASP A 65 6.65 -11.13 -0.77
C ASP A 65 5.16 -11.22 -0.41
N ILE A 66 4.65 -10.24 0.36
CA ILE A 66 3.22 -10.19 0.72
C ILE A 66 2.35 -9.93 -0.51
N PHE A 67 2.78 -9.06 -1.44
CA PHE A 67 2.02 -8.81 -2.67
C PHE A 67 2.07 -9.99 -3.65
N ALA A 68 3.16 -10.76 -3.68
CA ALA A 68 3.34 -11.88 -4.61
C ALA A 68 2.74 -13.20 -4.09
N ALA A 69 2.88 -13.48 -2.80
CA ALA A 69 2.48 -14.72 -2.16
C ALA A 69 1.92 -14.47 -0.75
N PRO A 70 0.76 -13.77 -0.64
CA PRO A 70 0.12 -13.51 0.65
C PRO A 70 -0.25 -14.82 1.36
N GLN A 71 0.15 -14.96 2.61
CA GLN A 71 -0.06 -16.18 3.40
C GLN A 71 -1.39 -16.14 4.17
N HIS A 72 -1.79 -14.96 4.65
CA HIS A 72 -2.98 -14.87 5.47
C HIS A 72 -4.25 -14.71 4.60
N PRO A 73 -5.34 -15.46 4.86
CA PRO A 73 -6.56 -15.41 4.04
C PRO A 73 -7.18 -14.02 3.92
N TYR A 74 -7.09 -13.20 4.97
CA TYR A 74 -7.55 -11.82 4.90
C TYR A 74 -6.71 -10.96 3.96
N THR A 75 -5.39 -11.15 3.93
CA THR A 75 -4.50 -10.41 3.03
C THR A 75 -4.78 -10.79 1.58
N GLN A 76 -5.03 -12.08 1.31
CA GLN A 76 -5.49 -12.56 0.00
C GLN A 76 -6.76 -11.82 -0.44
N GLN A 77 -7.79 -11.79 0.40
CA GLN A 77 -9.05 -11.09 0.12
C GLN A 77 -8.85 -9.59 -0.12
N LEU A 78 -7.98 -8.93 0.65
CA LEU A 78 -7.66 -7.51 0.46
C LEU A 78 -7.01 -7.25 -0.90
N LEU A 79 -6.02 -8.06 -1.27
CA LEU A 79 -5.31 -7.93 -2.54
C LEU A 79 -6.23 -8.23 -3.72
N GLU A 80 -7.08 -9.26 -3.61
CA GLU A 80 -8.12 -9.54 -4.59
C GLU A 80 -9.06 -8.34 -4.74
N ALA A 81 -9.64 -7.81 -3.66
CA ALA A 81 -10.56 -6.67 -3.76
C ALA A 81 -9.90 -5.41 -4.34
N ALA A 82 -8.62 -5.16 -4.05
CA ALA A 82 -7.93 -3.95 -4.49
C ALA A 82 -7.39 -4.02 -5.93
N PHE A 83 -7.01 -5.20 -6.41
CA PHE A 83 -6.40 -5.39 -7.74
C PHE A 83 -7.26 -6.20 -8.72
N LEU A 84 -8.33 -6.86 -8.26
CA LEU A 84 -9.28 -7.63 -9.06
C LEU A 84 -10.73 -7.14 -8.81
N ALA A 85 -11.17 -6.06 -9.48
CA ALA A 85 -12.59 -5.88 -9.83
C ALA A 85 -12.84 -4.79 -10.90
N PRO A 86 -13.70 -5.01 -11.93
CA PRO A 86 -14.11 -6.27 -12.57
C PRO A 86 -13.61 -6.40 -14.02
N VAL A 87 -13.42 -7.63 -14.51
CA VAL A 87 -13.58 -7.90 -15.95
C VAL A 87 -15.08 -7.84 -16.21
N ALA A 88 -15.53 -6.78 -16.90
CA ALA A 88 -16.83 -6.80 -17.55
C ALA A 88 -16.81 -7.96 -18.55
N VAL A 89 -17.66 -8.95 -18.33
CA VAL A 89 -17.97 -9.97 -19.33
C VAL A 89 -19.34 -9.60 -19.87
N ASP A 90 -19.38 -9.36 -21.18
CA ASP A 90 -20.55 -9.00 -22.00
C ASP A 90 -21.72 -10.00 -21.86
#